data_AF-A0A7X8CQS9-F1
#
_entry.id   AF-A0A7X8CQS9-F1
#
_cell.length_a   1.000
_cell.length_b   1.000
_cell.length_c   1.000
_cell.angle_alpha   90.00
_cell.angle_beta   90.00
_cell.angle_gamma   90.00
#
_symmetry.space_group_name_H-M   'P 1'
#
loop_
_entity.id
_entity.type
_entity.pdbx_description
1 polymer ?
#
loop_
_entity_poly.entity_id
_entity_poly.type
_entity_poly.pdbx_seq_one_letter_code
_entity_poly.pdbx_strand_id
1 'polypeptide(L)'
;MHELTVNNVERIAHDVRKQEIVFSHLAEDLIDHICCDVEYEMENGLTFTEAYARVKQKFGRRRLKEIQEETLYAIDTKYRFMKNTMKISG
;
A
#
# COMPACT_ATOMS: atom_id res chain seq x y z
N MET A 1 8.01 4.02 -21.95
CA MET A 1 6.78 3.24 -21.68
C MET A 1 7.04 1.76 -21.91
N HIS A 2 7.65 1.12 -20.92
CA HIS A 2 7.44 -0.31 -20.71
C HIS A 2 6.09 -0.45 -20.02
N GLU A 3 5.08 -0.96 -20.72
CA GLU A 3 3.77 -1.20 -20.11
C GLU A 3 3.74 -2.55 -19.40
N LEU A 4 3.17 -2.56 -18.20
CA LEU A 4 2.84 -3.80 -17.51
C LEU A 4 1.77 -4.55 -18.31
N THR A 5 2.00 -5.85 -18.52
CA THR A 5 0.94 -6.72 -19.05
C THR A 5 -0.17 -6.92 -18.03
N VAL A 6 -1.38 -7.22 -18.50
CA VAL A 6 -2.54 -7.52 -17.63
C VAL A 6 -2.22 -8.64 -16.62
N ASN A 7 -1.50 -9.68 -17.04
CA ASN A 7 -1.05 -10.77 -16.15
C ASN A 7 -0.13 -10.28 -15.03
N ASN A 8 0.71 -9.27 -15.28
CA ASN A 8 1.60 -8.72 -14.26
C ASN A 8 0.80 -7.94 -13.21
N VAL A 9 -0.18 -7.16 -13.64
CA VAL A 9 -1.08 -6.42 -12.76
C VAL A 9 -1.90 -7.37 -11.89
N GLU A 10 -2.46 -8.43 -12.47
CA GLU A 10 -3.20 -9.45 -11.70
C GLU A 10 -2.32 -10.14 -10.65
N ARG A 11 -1.06 -10.44 -11.00
CA ARG A 11 -0.11 -11.05 -10.07
C ARG A 11 0.23 -10.12 -8.90
N ILE A 12 0.42 -8.83 -9.17
CA ILE A 12 0.62 -7.81 -8.14
C ILE A 12 -0.62 -7.73 -7.24
N ALA A 13 -1.81 -7.63 -7.84
CA ALA A 13 -3.07 -7.53 -7.10
C ALA A 13 -3.34 -8.74 -6.20
N HIS A 14 -3.04 -9.95 -6.67
CA HIS A 14 -3.17 -11.17 -5.88
C HIS A 14 -2.26 -11.13 -4.65
N ASP A 15 -0.98 -10.78 -4.82
CA ASP A 15 0.00 -10.73 -3.74
C ASP A 15 -0.36 -9.67 -2.69
N VAL A 16 -0.88 -8.52 -3.12
CA VAL A 16 -1.33 -7.44 -2.23
C VAL A 16 -2.56 -7.86 -1.42
N ARG A 17 -3.57 -8.46 -2.06
CA ARG A 17 -4.79 -8.93 -1.39
C ARG A 17 -4.51 -10.06 -0.40
N LYS A 18 -3.47 -10.87 -0.63
CA LYS A 18 -3.05 -11.95 0.27
C LYS A 18 -2.38 -11.45 1.55
N GLN A 19 -1.99 -10.17 1.64
CA GLN A 19 -1.34 -9.60 2.82
C GLN A 19 -2.32 -9.13 3.92
N GLU A 20 -3.58 -9.60 3.90
CA GLU A 20 -4.62 -9.26 4.89
C GLU A 20 -4.79 -7.74 5.10
N ILE A 21 -4.67 -6.95 4.03
CA ILE A 21 -4.91 -5.50 4.10
C ILE A 21 -6.41 -5.30 4.33
N VAL A 22 -6.78 -5.05 5.59
CA VAL A 22 -8.17 -4.95 6.08
C VAL A 22 -8.94 -3.76 5.48
N PHE A 23 -8.25 -2.81 4.86
CA PHE A 23 -8.86 -1.64 4.22
C PHE A 23 -8.84 -1.78 2.69
N SER A 24 -10.00 -2.00 2.09
CA SER A 24 -10.17 -2.24 0.65
C SER A 24 -9.66 -1.09 -0.23
N HIS A 25 -9.93 0.16 0.15
CA HIS A 25 -9.45 1.34 -0.58
C HIS A 25 -7.92 1.45 -0.57
N LEU A 26 -7.32 1.08 0.55
CA LEU A 26 -5.87 1.08 0.72
C LEU A 26 -5.16 -0.02 -0.09
N ALA A 27 -5.90 -1.03 -0.56
CA ALA A 27 -5.38 -2.07 -1.42
C ALA A 27 -5.34 -1.63 -2.90
N GLU A 28 -6.34 -0.88 -3.37
CA GLU A 28 -6.38 -0.36 -4.75
C GLU A 28 -5.31 0.70 -4.98
N ASP A 29 -5.23 1.70 -4.08
CA ASP A 29 -4.17 2.71 -4.10
C ASP A 29 -2.79 2.07 -4.04
N LEU A 30 -2.70 0.89 -3.42
CA LEU A 30 -1.46 0.18 -3.35
C LEU A 30 -1.03 -0.49 -4.62
N ILE A 31 -1.97 -1.18 -5.25
CA ILE A 31 -1.72 -1.86 -6.50
C ILE A 31 -1.23 -0.84 -7.51
N ASP A 32 -1.86 0.34 -7.57
CA ASP A 32 -1.45 1.44 -8.43
C ASP A 32 -0.01 1.90 -8.12
N HIS A 33 0.31 2.13 -6.84
CA HIS A 33 1.64 2.58 -6.45
C HIS A 33 2.74 1.54 -6.76
N ILE A 34 2.47 0.25 -6.52
CA ILE A 34 3.39 -0.83 -6.88
C ILE A 34 3.56 -0.92 -8.40
N CYS A 35 2.48 -0.77 -9.17
CA CYS A 35 2.55 -0.77 -10.63
C CYS A 35 3.48 0.34 -11.14
N CYS A 36 3.28 1.59 -10.70
CA CYS A 36 4.16 2.71 -11.11
C CYS A 36 5.63 2.49 -10.73
N ASP A 37 5.90 1.97 -9.53
CA ASP A 37 7.27 1.68 -9.08
C ASP A 37 7.93 0.56 -9.92
N VAL A 38 7.17 -0.48 -10.29
CA VAL A 38 7.67 -1.56 -11.14
C VAL A 38 7.92 -1.06 -12.55
N GLU A 39 7.02 -0.26 -13.11
CA GLU A 39 7.21 0.37 -14.42
C GLU A 39 8.46 1.24 -14.46
N TYR A 40 8.67 2.06 -13.42
CA TYR A 40 9.88 2.87 -13.31
C TYR A 40 11.16 2.01 -13.28
N GLU A 41 11.19 0.96 -12.48
CA GLU A 41 12.36 0.06 -12.40
C GLU A 41 12.55 -0.73 -13.73
N MET A 42 11.47 -1.06 -14.45
CA MET A 42 11.54 -1.65 -15.79
C MET A 42 12.07 -0.66 -16.84
N GLU A 43 11.70 0.62 -16.77
CA GLU A 43 12.26 1.66 -17.64
C GLU A 43 13.77 1.87 -17.40
N ASN A 44 14.26 1.54 -16.21
CA ASN A 44 15.69 1.53 -15.89
C ASN A 44 16.42 0.26 -16.39
N GLY A 45 15.77 -0.59 -17.19
CA GLY A 45 16.36 -1.74 -17.86
C GLY A 45 16.24 -3.06 -17.10
N LEU A 46 15.48 -3.10 -16.00
CA LEU A 46 15.20 -4.34 -15.29
C LEU A 46 14.06 -5.13 -15.94
N THR A 47 14.13 -6.46 -15.87
CA THR A 47 12.98 -7.29 -16.21
C THR A 47 11.88 -7.10 -15.17
N PHE A 48 10.62 -7.40 -15.53
CA PHE A 48 9.50 -7.37 -14.59
C PHE A 48 9.80 -8.13 -13.30
N THR A 49 10.43 -9.31 -13.38
CA THR A 49 10.73 -10.13 -12.22
C THR A 49 11.71 -9.44 -11.27
N GLU A 50 12.75 -8.80 -11.81
CA GLU A 50 13.77 -8.08 -11.04
C GLU A 50 13.20 -6.79 -10.44
N ALA A 51 12.49 -6.01 -11.26
CA ALA A 51 11.79 -4.80 -10.85
C ALA A 51 10.79 -5.12 -9.71
N TYR A 52 9.95 -6.14 -9.89
CA TYR A 52 8.96 -6.54 -8.91
C TYR A 52 9.60 -7.06 -7.61
N ALA A 53 10.66 -7.86 -7.69
CA ALA A 53 11.38 -8.33 -6.50
C ALA A 53 11.99 -7.16 -5.70
N ARG A 54 12.55 -6.17 -6.39
CA ARG A 54 13.15 -4.96 -5.81
C ARG A 54 12.09 -4.06 -5.17
N VAL A 55 10.99 -3.82 -5.85
CA VAL A 55 9.84 -3.07 -5.32
C VAL A 55 9.27 -3.78 -4.11
N LYS A 56 9.05 -5.10 -4.17
CA LYS A 56 8.55 -5.93 -3.05
C LYS A 56 9.47 -5.89 -1.82
N GLN A 57 10.80 -5.86 -1.99
CA GLN A 57 11.75 -5.66 -0.89
C GLN A 57 11.66 -4.26 -0.25
N LYS A 58 11.54 -3.20 -1.05
CA LYS A 58 11.30 -1.84 -0.54
C LYS A 58 9.97 -1.77 0.22
N PHE A 59 8.96 -2.45 -0.31
CA PHE A 59 7.60 -2.51 0.19
C PHE A 59 7.46 -3.12 1.58
N GLY A 60 8.03 -4.31 1.77
CA GLY A 60 7.91 -5.04 3.04
C GLY A 60 8.48 -4.29 4.24
N ARG A 61 9.37 -3.31 4.03
CA ARG A 61 9.97 -2.49 5.09
C ARG A 61 9.25 -1.16 5.35
N ARG A 62 8.75 -0.49 4.32
CA ARG A 62 8.07 0.81 4.47
C ARG A 62 6.61 0.67 4.90
N ARG A 63 5.85 -0.22 4.25
CA ARG A 63 4.39 -0.15 4.35
C ARG A 63 3.80 -0.77 5.61
N LEU A 64 4.40 -1.82 6.18
CA LEU A 64 3.98 -2.32 7.49
C LEU A 64 4.08 -1.23 8.57
N LYS A 65 5.09 -0.36 8.44
CA LYS A 65 5.30 0.75 9.36
C LYS A 65 4.30 1.88 9.13
N GLU A 66 4.07 2.26 7.88
CA GLU A 66 3.09 3.30 7.51
C GLU A 66 1.64 2.86 7.83
N ILE A 67 1.25 1.62 7.52
CA ILE A 67 -0.07 1.09 7.88
C ILE A 67 -0.24 1.04 9.40
N GLN A 68 0.80 0.65 10.16
CA GLN A 68 0.75 0.71 11.62
C GLN A 68 0.60 2.15 12.12
N GLU A 69 1.38 3.09 11.59
CA GLU A 69 1.33 4.51 11.98
C GLU A 69 -0.03 5.15 11.63
N GLU A 70 -0.58 4.89 10.44
CA GLU A 70 -1.90 5.36 10.03
C GLU A 70 -3.03 4.73 10.85
N THR A 71 -2.94 3.43 11.16
CA THR A 71 -3.93 2.74 12.01
C THR A 71 -3.88 3.28 13.44
N LEU A 72 -2.68 3.44 14.01
CA LEU A 72 -2.47 4.08 15.32
C LEU A 72 -3.01 5.51 15.32
N TYR A 73 -2.74 6.30 14.27
CA TYR A 73 -3.21 7.67 14.15
C TYR A 73 -4.73 7.76 14.01
N ALA A 74 -5.36 6.89 13.22
CA ALA A 74 -6.81 6.84 13.05
C ALA A 74 -7.53 6.43 14.35
N ILE A 75 -7.00 5.44 15.07
CA ILE A 75 -7.51 5.02 16.38
C ILE A 75 -7.36 6.17 17.39
N ASP A 76 -6.19 6.78 17.47
CA ASP A 76 -5.91 7.86 18.43
C ASP A 76 -6.72 9.12 18.13
N THR A 77 -6.89 9.47 16.84
CA THR A 77 -7.72 10.60 16.41
C THR A 77 -9.19 10.34 16.71
N LYS A 78 -9.73 9.15 16.39
CA LYS A 78 -11.11 8.78 16.76
C LYS A 78 -11.31 8.84 18.28
N TYR A 79 -10.36 8.30 19.04
CA TYR A 79 -10.40 8.32 20.50
C TYR A 79 -10.40 9.75 21.07
N ARG A 80 -9.51 10.63 20.57
CA ARG A 80 -9.47 12.05 20.95
C ARG A 80 -10.75 12.80 20.59
N PHE A 81 -11.29 12.58 19.39
CA PHE A 81 -12.56 13.19 18.97
C PHE A 81 -13.70 12.78 19.89
N MET A 82 -13.86 11.47 20.15
CA MET A 82 -14.90 10.95 21.02
C MET A 82 -14.81 11.54 22.44
N LYS A 83 -13.59 11.61 23.01
CA LYS A 83 -13.36 12.20 24.33
C LYS A 83 -13.67 13.70 24.38
N ASN A 84 -13.33 14.45 23.33
CA ASN A 84 -13.64 15.88 23.25
C ASN A 84 -15.14 16.11 23.07
N THR A 85 -15.83 15.33 22.22
CA THR A 85 -17.27 15.41 22.04
C THR A 85 -18.02 15.14 23.35
N MET A 86 -17.62 14.12 24.11
CA MET A 86 -18.23 13.81 25.42
C MET A 86 -18.03 14.91 26.47
N LYS A 87 -16.94 15.69 26.38
CA LYS A 87 -16.72 16.84 27.28
C LYS A 87 -17.56 18.06 26.94
N ILE A 88 -17.94 18.23 25.67
CA ILE A 88 -18.72 19.37 25.18
C ILE A 88 -20.23 19.12 25.32
N SER A 89 -20.63 17.84 25.36
CA SER A 89 -22.03 17.42 25.50
C SER A 89 -22.45 17.10 26.95
N GLY A 90 -21.63 17.49 27.93
CA GLY A 90 -21.93 17.43 29.37
C GLY A 90 -22.20 18.81 29.96
#